data_AF-A0A060HP42-F1
#
_entry.id   AF-A0A060HP42-F1
#
_cell.length_a   1.000
_cell.length_b   1.000
_cell.length_c   1.000
_cell.angle_alpha   90.00
_cell.angle_beta   90.00
_cell.angle_gamma   90.00
#
_symmetry.space_group_name_H-M   'P 1'
#
loop_
_entity.id
_entity.type
_entity.pdbx_description
1 polymer ?
#
loop_
_entity_poly.entity_id
_entity_poly.type
_entity_poly.pdbx_seq_one_letter_code
_entity_poly.pdbx_strand_id
1 'polypeptide(L)'
;MVLGAIVDSEKTADAILADLQAIFGARVFDALAATIVKDHLGGEMDVRTAIMQRPDLFERAFIAILGEIGERVLAFVCNKLQAGLPPDENSSSSIVYSKA
;
A
#
# COMPACT_ATOMS: atom_id res chain seq x y z
N MET A 1 -4.63 8.10 4.18
CA MET A 1 -3.62 8.07 3.10
C MET A 1 -2.37 7.41 3.63
N VAL A 2 -2.46 6.11 3.85
CA VAL A 2 -1.36 5.28 4.34
C VAL A 2 -0.53 4.78 3.16
N LEU A 3 -1.19 4.46 2.03
CA LEU A 3 -0.52 3.94 0.83
C LEU A 3 0.27 5.00 0.05
N GLY A 4 -0.24 6.24 0.01
CA GLY A 4 0.39 7.34 -0.73
C GLY A 4 1.77 7.76 -0.22
N ALA A 5 2.20 7.28 0.96
CA ALA A 5 3.50 7.57 1.55
C ALA A 5 4.55 6.46 1.35
N ILE A 6 4.19 5.35 0.67
CA ILE A 6 5.01 4.12 0.65
C ILE A 6 5.15 3.55 -0.78
N VAL A 7 4.15 3.76 -1.64
CA VAL A 7 4.14 3.22 -3.00
C VAL A 7 4.97 4.10 -3.94
N ASP A 8 6.30 4.04 -3.78
CA ASP A 8 7.26 4.70 -4.67
C ASP A 8 7.79 3.77 -5.77
N SER A 9 7.37 2.50 -5.77
CA SER A 9 7.83 1.53 -6.75
C SER A 9 6.83 0.42 -7.03
N GLU A 10 6.95 -0.17 -8.22
CA GLU A 10 6.29 -1.42 -8.60
C GLU A 10 6.50 -2.52 -7.56
N LYS A 11 7.70 -2.60 -6.96
CA LYS A 11 8.03 -3.60 -5.94
C LYS A 11 7.19 -3.42 -4.67
N THR A 12 6.91 -2.18 -4.27
CA THR A 12 6.04 -1.91 -3.12
C THR A 12 4.61 -2.35 -3.43
N ALA A 13 4.09 -2.02 -4.62
CA ALA A 13 2.75 -2.42 -5.03
C ALA A 13 2.62 -3.95 -5.07
N ASP A 14 3.60 -4.65 -5.64
CA ASP A 14 3.64 -6.11 -5.68
C ASP A 14 3.71 -6.73 -4.28
N ALA A 15 4.49 -6.13 -3.38
CA ALA A 15 4.60 -6.62 -1.99
C ALA A 15 3.30 -6.42 -1.21
N ILE A 16 2.59 -5.29 -1.41
CA ILE A 16 1.27 -5.05 -0.82
C ILE A 16 0.28 -6.11 -1.30
N LEU A 17 0.22 -6.35 -2.61
CA LEU A 17 -0.68 -7.35 -3.20
C LEU A 17 -0.37 -8.75 -2.66
N ALA A 18 0.90 -9.13 -2.59
CA ALA A 18 1.32 -10.42 -2.08
C ALA A 18 0.94 -10.62 -0.61
N ASP A 19 1.15 -9.61 0.24
CA ASP A 19 0.78 -9.67 1.66
C ASP A 19 -0.74 -9.71 1.86
N LEU A 20 -1.50 -8.95 1.08
CA LEU A 20 -2.96 -9.02 1.10
C LEU A 20 -3.47 -10.41 0.66
N GLN A 21 -2.89 -10.95 -0.41
CA GLN A 21 -3.23 -12.30 -0.88
C GLN A 21 -2.90 -13.37 0.18
N ALA A 22 -1.80 -13.21 0.92
CA ALA A 22 -1.43 -14.10 2.01
C ALA A 22 -2.40 -14.01 3.20
N ILE A 23 -2.88 -12.81 3.54
CA ILE A 23 -3.82 -12.58 4.66
C ILE A 23 -5.20 -13.17 4.37
N PHE A 24 -5.75 -12.88 3.19
CA PHE A 24 -7.12 -13.32 2.84
C PHE A 24 -7.16 -14.70 2.18
N GLY A 25 -6.03 -15.18 1.67
CA GLY A 25 -5.95 -16.34 0.79
C GLY A 25 -6.37 -16.00 -0.63
N ALA A 26 -5.81 -16.74 -1.61
CA ALA A 26 -5.95 -16.44 -3.03
C ALA A 26 -7.41 -16.26 -3.49
N ARG A 27 -8.32 -17.18 -3.13
CA ARG A 27 -9.72 -17.10 -3.58
C ARG A 27 -10.46 -15.85 -3.09
N VAL A 28 -10.27 -15.48 -1.83
CA VAL A 28 -10.95 -14.32 -1.24
C VAL A 28 -10.33 -13.04 -1.79
N PHE A 29 -9.01 -13.02 -1.92
CA PHE A 29 -8.30 -11.92 -2.53
C PHE A 29 -8.71 -11.68 -3.99
N ASP A 30 -8.81 -12.72 -4.80
CA ASP A 30 -9.23 -12.61 -6.20
C ASP A 30 -10.65 -12.06 -6.33
N ALA A 31 -11.57 -12.53 -5.47
CA ALA A 31 -12.93 -12.02 -5.42
C ALA A 31 -12.99 -10.54 -4.98
N LEU A 32 -12.19 -10.17 -3.99
CA LEU A 32 -12.06 -8.79 -3.51
C LEU A 32 -11.48 -7.88 -4.61
N ALA A 33 -10.40 -8.31 -5.25
CA ALA A 33 -9.77 -7.59 -6.35
C ALA A 33 -10.73 -7.38 -7.52
N ALA A 34 -11.45 -8.43 -7.93
CA ALA A 34 -12.46 -8.33 -8.98
C ALA A 34 -13.59 -7.35 -8.60
N THR A 35 -14.02 -7.34 -7.34
CA THR A 35 -15.04 -6.42 -6.82
C THR A 35 -14.52 -4.97 -6.87
N ILE A 36 -13.29 -4.73 -6.40
CA ILE A 36 -12.65 -3.41 -6.46
C ILE A 36 -12.56 -2.92 -7.90
N VAL A 37 -12.07 -3.76 -8.82
CA VAL A 37 -11.92 -3.40 -10.24
C VAL A 37 -13.27 -3.02 -10.86
N LYS A 38 -14.30 -3.85 -10.64
CA LYS A 38 -15.61 -3.66 -11.22
C LYS A 38 -16.34 -2.45 -10.64
N ASP A 39 -16.39 -2.33 -9.32
CA ASP A 39 -17.31 -1.41 -8.64
C ASP A 39 -16.66 -0.06 -8.33
N HIS A 40 -15.32 0.01 -8.28
CA HIS A 40 -14.59 1.22 -7.89
C HIS A 40 -13.58 1.73 -8.92
N LEU A 41 -13.05 0.86 -9.79
CA LEU A 41 -12.04 1.23 -10.79
C LEU A 41 -12.60 1.32 -12.22
N GLY A 42 -13.92 1.16 -12.38
CA GLY A 42 -14.59 1.27 -13.68
C GLY A 42 -14.31 0.13 -14.65
N GLY A 43 -13.69 -0.97 -14.19
CA GLY A 43 -13.39 -2.15 -15.01
C GLY A 43 -12.19 -2.03 -15.96
N GLU A 44 -11.59 -0.85 -16.09
CA GLU A 44 -10.49 -0.59 -17.02
C GLU A 44 -9.11 -0.61 -16.34
N MET A 45 -9.07 -0.29 -15.04
CA MET A 45 -7.83 -0.22 -14.27
C MET A 45 -7.72 -1.43 -13.33
N ASP A 46 -6.59 -2.13 -13.41
CA ASP A 46 -6.28 -3.23 -12.50
C ASP A 46 -5.83 -2.73 -11.12
N VAL A 47 -5.87 -3.61 -10.13
CA VAL A 47 -5.58 -3.27 -8.73
C VAL A 47 -4.12 -2.84 -8.53
N ARG A 48 -3.17 -3.42 -9.27
CA ARG A 48 -1.75 -3.04 -9.16
C ARG A 48 -1.54 -1.62 -9.66
N THR A 49 -2.10 -1.29 -10.81
CA THR A 49 -2.09 0.07 -11.38
C THR A 49 -2.79 1.05 -10.44
N ALA A 50 -3.90 0.66 -9.81
CA ALA A 50 -4.59 1.50 -8.83
C ALA A 50 -3.71 1.81 -7.61
N ILE A 51 -3.02 0.81 -7.05
CA ILE A 51 -2.10 1.01 -5.92
C ILE A 51 -0.97 1.98 -6.29
N MET A 52 -0.45 1.92 -7.52
CA MET A 52 0.65 2.76 -7.98
C MET A 52 0.23 4.19 -8.35
N GLN A 53 -0.82 4.33 -9.16
CA GLN A 53 -1.19 5.61 -9.77
C GLN A 53 -2.22 6.37 -8.95
N ARG A 54 -3.07 5.65 -8.22
CA ARG A 54 -4.21 6.19 -7.45
C ARG A 54 -4.36 5.46 -6.11
N PRO A 55 -3.31 5.43 -5.25
CA PRO A 55 -3.34 4.69 -3.99
C PRO A 55 -4.50 5.09 -3.09
N ASP A 56 -4.91 6.36 -3.14
CA ASP A 56 -6.09 6.91 -2.47
C ASP A 56 -7.40 6.25 -2.90
N LEU A 57 -7.54 5.97 -4.19
CA LEU A 57 -8.73 5.33 -4.76
C LEU A 57 -8.80 3.86 -4.33
N PHE A 58 -7.68 3.16 -4.39
CA PHE A 58 -7.60 1.77 -3.90
C PHE A 58 -7.86 1.67 -2.39
N GLU A 59 -7.23 2.53 -1.57
CA GLU A 59 -7.43 2.58 -0.11
C GLU A 59 -8.91 2.72 0.23
N ARG A 60 -9.60 3.68 -0.43
CA ARG A 60 -11.04 3.91 -0.23
C ARG A 60 -11.90 2.76 -0.68
N ALA A 61 -11.62 2.16 -1.84
CA ALA A 61 -12.37 1.01 -2.34
C ALA A 61 -12.23 -0.20 -1.40
N PHE A 62 -11.00 -0.45 -0.94
CA PHE A 62 -10.70 -1.54 -0.03
C PHE A 62 -11.39 -1.37 1.33
N ILE A 63 -11.36 -0.16 1.90
CA ILE A 63 -12.05 0.18 3.15
C ILE A 63 -13.57 0.18 2.97
N ALA A 64 -14.10 0.60 1.81
CA ALA A 64 -15.53 0.57 1.56
C ALA A 64 -16.11 -0.86 1.59
N ILE A 65 -15.33 -1.85 1.12
CA ILE A 65 -15.77 -3.25 1.09
C ILE A 65 -15.58 -3.92 2.45
N LEU A 66 -14.47 -3.67 3.14
CA LEU A 66 -14.10 -4.38 4.38
C LEU A 66 -14.36 -3.60 5.67
N GLY A 67 -14.78 -2.33 5.57
CA GLY A 67 -14.96 -1.43 6.70
C GLY A 67 -13.66 -1.19 7.47
N GLU A 68 -13.79 -1.00 8.79
CA GLU A 68 -12.66 -0.73 9.70
C GLU A 68 -11.60 -1.85 9.69
N ILE A 69 -11.98 -3.09 9.36
CA ILE A 69 -11.04 -4.20 9.22
C ILE A 69 -10.09 -3.94 8.05
N GLY A 70 -10.60 -3.41 6.94
CA GLY A 70 -9.79 -3.06 5.78
C GLY A 70 -8.72 -2.03 6.09
N GLU A 71 -9.06 -1.01 6.88
CA GLU A 71 -8.10 0.01 7.31
C GLU A 71 -6.97 -0.58 8.17
N ARG A 72 -7.32 -1.43 9.14
CA ARG A 72 -6.33 -2.10 10.01
C ARG A 72 -5.40 -3.02 9.23
N VAL A 73 -5.95 -3.75 8.25
CA VAL A 73 -5.15 -4.65 7.40
C VAL A 73 -4.19 -3.85 6.52
N LEU A 74 -4.65 -2.77 5.87
CA LEU A 74 -3.77 -1.92 5.08
C LEU A 74 -2.68 -1.28 5.93
N ALA A 75 -3.03 -0.76 7.11
CA ALA A 75 -2.04 -0.22 8.04
C ALA A 75 -1.01 -1.26 8.46
N PHE A 76 -1.43 -2.50 8.75
CA PHE A 76 -0.53 -3.59 9.09
C PHE A 76 0.46 -3.92 7.96
N VAL A 77 -0.04 -4.08 6.73
CA VAL A 77 0.81 -4.37 5.55
C VAL A 77 1.79 -3.23 5.28
N CYS A 78 1.30 -1.98 5.34
CA CYS A 78 2.11 -0.79 5.14
C CYS A 78 3.24 -0.66 6.19
N ASN A 79 2.91 -0.85 7.47
CA ASN A 79 3.88 -0.79 8.56
C ASN A 79 4.94 -1.90 8.44
N LYS A 80 4.53 -3.11 8.03
CA LYS A 80 5.44 -4.22 7.80
C LYS A 80 6.43 -3.91 6.66
N LEU A 81 5.97 -3.28 5.58
CA LEU A 81 6.83 -2.90 4.47
C LEU A 81 7.80 -1.78 4.85
N GLN A 82 7.35 -0.78 5.62
CA GLN A 82 8.23 0.26 6.16
C GLN A 82 9.28 -0.30 7.12
N ALA A 83 8.93 -1.26 7.98
CA ALA A 83 9.86 -1.88 8.91
C ALA A 83 10.86 -2.85 8.24
N GLY A 84 10.53 -3.34 7.05
CA GLY A 84 11.40 -4.19 6.23
C GLY A 84 12.33 -3.42 5.28
N LEU A 85 12.11 -2.11 5.09
CA LEU A 85 13.02 -1.22 4.38
C LEU A 85 14.16 -0.81 5.32
N PRO A 86 15.43 -0.88 4.91
CA PRO A 86 16.50 -0.25 5.68
C PRO A 86 16.18 1.25 5.79
N PRO A 87 16.42 1.89 6.94
CA PRO A 87 16.26 3.34 7.03
C PRO A 87 17.20 3.97 6.00
N ASP A 88 16.64 4.76 5.08
CA ASP A 88 17.44 5.58 4.16
C ASP A 88 18.40 6.45 4.98
N GLU A 89 19.69 6.08 4.99
CA GLU A 89 20.80 6.92 5.48
C GLU A 89 21.04 8.08 4.50
N ASN A 90 20.04 8.92 4.27
CA ASN A 90 20.28 10.22 3.63
C ASN A 90 19.39 11.33 4.18
N SER A 91 19.42 11.49 5.50
CA SER A 91 19.32 12.82 6.10
C SER A 91 20.72 13.37 6.33
N SER A 92 21.40 13.72 5.24
CA SER A 92 22.49 14.69 5.28
C SER A 92 21.92 16.04 5.72
N SER A 93 21.96 16.32 7.01
CA SER A 93 22.01 17.69 7.52
C SER A 93 23.21 17.79 8.42
N SER A 94 24.32 18.16 7.78
CA SER A 94 25.53 18.66 8.40
C SER A 94 25.18 19.83 9.30
N ILE A 95 25.26 19.65 10.63
CA ILE A 95 25.47 20.77 11.53
C ILE A 95 26.90 20.68 12.02
N VAL A 96 27.66 21.66 11.53
CA VAL A 96 29.06 21.95 11.81
C VAL A 96 29.25 22.10 13.32
N TYR A 97 30.04 21.22 13.93
CA TYR A 97 30.63 21.50 15.24
C TYR A 97 31.72 22.56 15.05
N SER A 98 31.35 23.83 15.27
CA SER A 98 32.31 24.90 15.47
C SER A 98 33.05 24.67 16.79
N LYS A 99 34.34 24.40 16.65
CA LYS A 99 35.33 24.30 17.73
C LYS A 99 35.44 25.63 18.46
N ALA A 100 35.39 25.61 19.79
CA ALA A 100 35.94 26.63 20.67
C ALA A 100 36.91 25.94 21.64
#